data_AF-A0AA40VVW7-F1
#
_entry.id   AF-A0AA40VVW7-F1
#
_cell.length_a   1.000
_cell.length_b   1.000
_cell.length_c   1.000
_cell.angle_alpha   90.00
_cell.angle_beta   90.00
_cell.angle_gamma   90.00
#
_symmetry.space_group_name_H-M   'P 1'
#
loop_
_entity.id
_entity.type
_entity.pdbx_description
1 polymer ?
#
loop_
_entity_poly.entity_id
_entity_poly.type
_entity_poly.pdbx_seq_one_letter_code
_entity_poly.pdbx_strand_id
1 'polypeptide(L)'
;MDTLKDFLFFNANIATEFNPFYEREYLVIQTYPREKSLRVNKRSFDYKSAKSYESIENLAHDYTCFGLRIFHNSKLWTVDFEGNPQSRMALRKAETLVV
;
A
#
# COMPACT_ATOMS: atom_id res chain seq x y z
N MET A 1 17.04 5.69 20.68
CA MET A 1 16.75 4.59 21.62
C MET A 1 15.50 3.93 21.06
N ASP A 2 15.67 2.90 20.23
CA ASP A 2 14.54 2.21 19.59
C ASP A 2 13.84 1.34 20.62
N THR A 3 12.54 1.52 20.79
CA THR A 3 11.77 0.79 21.82
C THR A 3 11.27 -0.52 21.24
N LEU A 4 11.04 -1.52 22.09
CA LEU A 4 10.44 -2.82 21.70
C LEU A 4 9.11 -2.67 20.93
N LYS A 5 8.47 -1.49 20.99
CA LYS A 5 7.28 -1.13 20.21
C LYS A 5 7.54 -0.90 18.72
N ASP A 6 8.75 -0.51 18.32
CA ASP A 6 9.11 -0.35 16.92
C ASP A 6 9.16 -1.71 16.20
N PHE A 7 9.32 -2.81 16.96
CA PHE A 7 9.27 -4.18 16.45
C PHE A 7 7.84 -4.77 16.36
N LEU A 8 6.81 -4.07 16.83
CA LEU A 8 5.41 -4.53 16.67
C LEU A 8 4.85 -4.23 15.27
N PHE A 9 5.49 -3.36 14.49
CA PHE A 9 5.13 -3.06 13.10
C PHE A 9 5.55 -4.15 12.10
N PHE A 10 6.25 -5.19 12.54
CA PHE A 10 6.63 -6.33 11.68
C PHE A 10 5.46 -7.27 11.37
N ASN A 11 4.33 -7.15 12.08
CA ASN A 11 3.16 -7.99 11.86
C ASN A 11 2.00 -7.16 11.27
N ALA A 12 1.59 -7.49 10.04
CA ALA A 12 0.55 -6.77 9.32
C ALA A 12 -0.78 -6.68 10.10
N ASN A 13 -1.08 -7.71 10.92
CA ASN A 13 -2.29 -7.75 11.75
C ASN A 13 -2.23 -6.79 12.95
N ILE A 14 -1.03 -6.51 13.48
CA ILE A 14 -0.84 -5.63 14.65
C ILE A 14 -0.71 -4.17 14.19
N ALA A 15 -0.10 -3.93 13.03
CA ALA A 15 0.00 -2.60 12.43
C ALA A 15 -1.37 -1.97 12.15
N THR A 16 -2.39 -2.78 11.84
CA THR A 16 -3.79 -2.35 11.69
C THR A 16 -4.51 -2.06 13.01
N GLU A 17 -4.05 -2.63 14.13
CA GLU A 17 -4.68 -2.45 15.45
C GLU A 17 -4.22 -1.15 16.14
N PHE A 18 -2.97 -0.75 15.90
CA PHE A 18 -2.37 0.46 16.49
C PHE A 18 -2.40 1.70 15.59
N ASN A 19 -2.71 1.55 14.30
CA ASN A 19 -2.84 2.65 13.36
C ASN A 19 -4.22 2.58 12.71
N PRO A 20 -5.25 3.28 13.25
CA PRO A 20 -6.59 3.23 12.70
C PRO A 20 -6.55 3.87 11.31
N PHE A 21 -6.53 3.02 10.28
CA PHE A 21 -6.74 3.44 8.91
C PHE A 21 -8.21 3.80 8.75
N TYR A 22 -8.45 4.92 8.09
CA TYR A 22 -9.81 5.33 7.78
C TYR A 22 -10.27 4.65 6.50
N GLU A 23 -11.56 4.35 6.44
CA GLU A 23 -12.17 3.81 5.23
C GLU A 23 -11.94 4.77 4.04
N ARG A 24 -11.54 4.22 2.89
CA ARG A 24 -11.13 4.94 1.67
C ARG A 24 -9.86 5.78 1.81
N GLU A 25 -9.03 5.50 2.81
CA GLU A 25 -7.71 6.12 2.91
C GLU A 25 -6.72 5.45 1.96
N TYR A 26 -6.00 6.27 1.20
CA TYR A 26 -4.89 5.86 0.34
C TYR A 26 -3.59 5.85 1.12
N LEU A 27 -2.86 4.76 0.97
CA LEU A 27 -1.67 4.43 1.74
C LEU A 27 -0.55 4.09 0.76
N VAL A 28 0.52 4.88 0.80
CA VAL A 28 1.76 4.55 0.07
C VAL A 28 2.62 3.73 1.00
N ILE A 29 2.75 2.45 0.66
CA ILE A 29 3.51 1.48 1.44
C ILE A 29 4.80 1.10 0.73
N GLN A 30 5.85 0.86 1.49
CA GLN A 30 7.05 0.25 0.95
C GLN A 30 6.77 -1.23 0.64
N THR A 31 7.02 -1.65 -0.59
CA THR A 31 6.83 -3.02 -1.09
C THR A 31 8.14 -3.78 -1.27
N TYR A 32 9.28 -3.07 -1.30
CA TYR A 32 10.62 -3.64 -1.40
C TYR A 32 11.65 -2.83 -0.59
N PRO A 33 12.64 -3.46 0.08
CA PRO A 33 12.86 -4.91 0.20
C PRO A 33 11.80 -5.60 1.07
N ARG A 34 11.38 -6.80 0.66
CA ARG A 34 10.28 -7.59 1.31
C ARG A 34 10.57 -7.97 2.76
N GLU A 35 11.84 -7.93 3.15
CA GLU A 35 12.33 -8.24 4.48
C GLU A 35 12.08 -7.10 5.49
N LYS A 36 11.77 -5.89 5.01
CA LYS A 36 11.44 -4.75 5.87
C LYS A 36 9.94 -4.71 6.17
N SER A 37 9.60 -4.35 7.41
CA SER A 37 8.23 -4.11 7.87
C SER A 37 7.43 -3.25 6.89
N LEU A 38 6.13 -3.55 6.71
CA LEU A 38 5.17 -2.71 5.98
C LEU A 38 5.11 -1.30 6.59
N ARG A 39 5.96 -0.40 6.10
CA ARG A 39 5.97 1.01 6.50
C ARG A 39 5.07 1.79 5.55
N VAL A 40 4.10 2.50 6.15
CA VAL A 40 3.28 3.50 5.46
C VAL A 40 4.07 4.81 5.46
N ASN A 41 4.54 5.23 4.29
CA ASN A 41 5.27 6.50 4.14
C ASN A 41 4.32 7.69 4.01
N LYS A 42 3.18 7.50 3.33
CA LYS A 42 2.20 8.55 3.12
C LYS A 42 0.78 8.04 3.28
N ARG A 43 -0.03 8.88 3.92
CA ARG A 43 -1.48 8.75 4.08
C ARG A 43 -2.16 9.91 3.37
N SER A 44 -3.23 9.65 2.63
CA SER A 44 -4.03 10.69 1.97
C SER A 44 -5.43 10.18 1.68
N PHE A 45 -6.43 11.06 1.64
CA PHE A 45 -7.75 10.76 1.10
C PHE A 45 -7.85 11.10 -0.40
N ASP A 46 -6.84 11.77 -0.96
CA ASP A 46 -6.75 12.08 -2.38
C ASP A 46 -5.83 11.09 -3.10
N TYR A 47 -6.41 10.35 -4.05
CA TYR A 47 -5.72 9.42 -4.93
C TYR A 47 -4.59 10.10 -5.72
N LYS A 48 -4.83 11.30 -6.27
CA LYS A 48 -3.85 11.96 -7.12
C LYS A 48 -2.61 12.36 -6.32
N SER A 49 -2.82 12.92 -5.13
CA SER A 49 -1.75 13.21 -4.19
C SER A 49 -0.95 11.96 -3.80
N ALA A 50 -1.63 10.86 -3.47
CA ALA A 50 -0.96 9.61 -3.06
C ALA A 50 -0.18 8.94 -4.21
N LYS A 51 -0.74 8.93 -5.42
CA LYS A 51 -0.10 8.40 -6.63
C LYS A 51 1.11 9.23 -7.06
N SER A 52 0.98 10.55 -7.00
CA SER A 52 2.11 11.45 -7.27
C SER A 52 3.25 11.19 -6.29
N TYR A 53 2.93 11.06 -5.00
CA TYR A 53 3.91 10.74 -3.96
C TYR A 53 4.59 9.38 -4.21
N GLU A 54 3.82 8.32 -4.50
CA GLU A 54 4.36 7.01 -4.84
C GLU A 54 5.29 7.05 -6.06
N SER A 55 4.93 7.79 -7.10
CA SER A 55 5.75 7.95 -8.31
C SER A 55 7.05 8.71 -8.02
N ILE A 56 6.99 9.78 -7.21
CA ILE A 56 8.17 10.56 -6.81
C ILE A 56 9.12 9.70 -5.97
N GLU A 57 8.59 8.98 -4.99
CA GLU A 57 9.39 8.13 -4.11
C GLU A 57 10.06 6.98 -4.87
N ASN A 58 9.36 6.36 -5.82
CA ASN A 58 9.92 5.34 -6.71
C ASN A 58 11.01 5.90 -7.64
N LEU A 59 10.90 7.17 -8.06
CA LEU A 59 11.95 7.82 -8.85
C LEU A 59 13.16 8.21 -7.99
N ALA A 60 12.93 8.57 -6.73
CA ALA A 60 13.97 9.03 -5.82
C ALA A 60 14.83 7.91 -5.23
N HIS A 61 14.36 6.66 -5.28
CA HIS A 61 15.03 5.53 -4.64
C HIS A 61 15.26 4.35 -5.58
N ASP A 62 16.53 4.07 -5.89
CA ASP A 62 16.93 2.98 -6.80
C ASP A 62 16.75 1.57 -6.21
N TYR A 63 16.76 1.44 -4.88
CA TYR A 63 16.76 0.16 -4.16
C TYR A 63 15.54 -0.08 -3.28
N THR A 64 14.52 0.78 -3.38
CA THR A 64 13.26 0.61 -2.65
C THR A 64 12.09 0.86 -3.57
N CYS A 65 11.06 0.03 -3.47
CA CYS A 65 9.84 0.22 -4.24
C CYS A 65 8.69 0.54 -3.30
N PHE A 66 7.83 1.45 -3.75
CA PHE A 66 6.62 1.89 -3.08
C PHE A 66 5.42 1.47 -3.93
N GLY A 67 4.34 1.11 -3.25
CA GLY A 67 3.08 0.72 -3.87
C GLY A 67 1.91 1.42 -3.22
N LEU A 68 0.96 1.85 -4.03
CA LEU A 68 -0.27 2.49 -3.57
C LEU A 68 -1.33 1.45 -3.21
N ARG A 69 -1.90 1.58 -2.01
CA ARG A 69 -3.00 0.74 -1.51
C ARG A 69 -4.15 1.63 -1.04
N ILE A 70 -5.37 1.10 -1.08
CA ILE A 70 -6.54 1.72 -0.45
C ILE A 70 -7.03 0.84 0.69
N PHE A 71 -7.34 1.44 1.83
CA PHE A 71 -8.02 0.75 2.92
C PHE A 71 -9.52 0.77 2.65
N HIS A 72 -10.11 -0.40 2.42
CA HIS A 72 -11.53 -0.55 2.12
C HIS A 72 -12.07 -1.88 2.65
N ASN A 73 -13.27 -1.89 3.22
CA ASN A 73 -13.88 -3.04 3.87
C ASN A 73 -12.94 -3.69 4.91
N SER A 74 -12.31 -2.87 5.75
CA SER A 74 -11.34 -3.30 6.78
C SER A 74 -10.14 -4.09 6.23
N LYS A 75 -9.81 -3.93 4.95
CA LYS A 75 -8.70 -4.61 4.26
C LYS A 75 -7.95 -3.65 3.35
N LEU A 76 -6.67 -3.95 3.09
CA LEU A 76 -5.86 -3.24 2.11
C LEU A 76 -6.06 -3.85 0.72
N TRP A 77 -6.37 -3.00 -0.26
CA TRP A 77 -6.55 -3.39 -1.67
C TRP A 77 -5.51 -2.69 -2.54
N THR A 78 -5.09 -3.34 -3.62
CA THR A 78 -4.46 -2.62 -4.75
C THR A 78 -5.49 -1.65 -5.33
N VAL A 79 -5.02 -0.51 -5.83
CA VAL A 79 -5.88 0.42 -6.57
C VAL A 79 -5.71 0.26 -8.07
N ASP A 80 -6.76 0.53 -8.83
CA ASP A 80 -6.69 0.64 -10.29
C ASP A 80 -6.24 2.04 -10.75
N PHE A 81 -6.30 2.28 -12.06
CA PHE A 81 -5.94 3.57 -12.67
C PHE A 81 -6.90 4.71 -12.29
N GLU A 82 -8.10 4.39 -11.81
CA GLU A 82 -9.13 5.33 -11.39
C GLU A 82 -9.10 5.59 -9.87
N GLY A 83 -8.32 4.83 -9.12
CA GLY A 83 -8.23 4.91 -7.65
C GLY A 83 -9.20 4.01 -6.90
N ASN A 84 -9.94 3.15 -7.60
CA ASN A 84 -10.86 2.21 -6.99
C ASN A 84 -10.13 0.93 -6.52
N PRO A 85 -10.62 0.26 -5.47
CA PRO A 85 -10.07 -1.03 -5.05
C PRO A 85 -10.19 -2.05 -6.19
N GLN A 86 -9.05 -2.59 -6.60
CA GLN A 86 -8.96 -3.55 -7.69
C GLN A 86 -9.69 -4.84 -7.30
N SER A 87 -10.87 -5.06 -7.88
CA SER A 87 -11.64 -6.28 -7.63
C SER A 87 -10.85 -7.48 -8.15
N ARG A 88 -10.68 -8.50 -7.30
CA ARG A 88 -10.01 -9.78 -7.64
C ARG A 88 -10.54 -10.44 -8.92
N MET A 89 -11.74 -10.09 -9.38
CA MET A 89 -12.31 -10.58 -10.64
C MET A 89 -11.66 -10.00 -11.90
N ALA A 90 -11.00 -8.84 -11.85
CA ALA A 90 -10.37 -8.22 -13.01
C ALA A 90 -9.07 -8.94 -13.43
N LEU A 91 -8.37 -9.59 -12.50
CA LEU A 91 -7.11 -10.29 -12.78
C LEU A 91 -7.30 -11.59 -13.57
N ARG A 92 -8.44 -12.28 -13.46
CA ARG A 92 -8.69 -13.50 -14.25
C ARG A 92 -8.92 -13.24 -15.74
N LYS A 93 -9.33 -12.04 -16.13
CA LYS A 93 -9.54 -11.71 -17.56
C LYS A 93 -8.24 -11.47 -18.32
N ALA A 94 -7.14 -11.10 -17.64
CA ALA A 94 -5.85 -10.86 -18.29
C ALA A 94 -5.11 -12.16 -18.66
N GLU A 95 -5.42 -13.29 -18.00
CA GLU A 95 -4.79 -14.59 -18.27
C GLU A 95 -5.52 -15.42 -19.34
N THR A 96 -6.68 -14.95 -19.87
CA THR A 96 -7.48 -15.71 -20.87
C THR A 96 -7.35 -15.16 -22.31
N LEU A 97 -6.43 -14.22 -22.55
CA LEU A 97 -6.15 -13.64 -23.87
C LEU A 97 -4.73 -14.01 -24.34
N VAL A 98 -4.41 -15.30 -24.27
CA VAL A 98 -3.29 -15.91 -25.01
C VAL A 98 -3.81 -17.21 -25.59
N VAL A 99 -4.52 -17.11 -26.72
CA VAL A 99 -4.79 -18.22 -27.64
C VAL A 99 -4.55 -17.71 -29.05
#